data_AF-A3IM23-F1
#
_entry.id   AF-A3IM23-F1
#
_cell.length_a   1.000
_cell.length_b   1.000
_cell.length_c   1.000
_cell.angle_alpha   90.00
_cell.angle_beta   90.00
_cell.angle_gamma   90.00
#
_symmetry.space_group_name_H-M   'P 1'
#
loop_
_entity.id
_entity.type
_entity.pdbx_description
1 polymer ?
#
loop_
_entity_poly.entity_id
_entity_poly.type
_entity_poly.pdbx_seq_one_letter_code
_entity_poly.pdbx_strand_id
1 'polypeptide(L)'
;MSGRVKIEISESAEFLKILLKKAKDPQEKERIQTLYWLKTKTVTTVKQIAIMLGRNRVTVQKWLRKYRTGGLDHLLEPKTNLGGRPRSIPGSIIEKLKEELEKPEGFHSYGEIQQWLATCFDINVPYRTVHGLVRYK
;
A
#
# COMPACT_ATOMS: atom_id res chain seq x y z
N MET A 1 12.67 -8.65 28.06
CA MET A 1 12.50 -7.33 28.70
C MET A 1 11.12 -6.76 28.38
N SER A 2 10.31 -6.48 29.41
CA SER A 2 8.97 -5.90 29.30
C SER A 2 9.07 -4.39 29.05
N GLY A 3 9.20 -4.00 27.78
CA GLY A 3 9.18 -2.59 27.39
C GLY A 3 7.76 -2.04 27.53
N ARG A 4 7.51 -1.29 28.61
CA ARG A 4 6.28 -0.50 28.76
C ARG A 4 6.11 0.41 27.55
N VAL A 5 4.90 0.47 27.02
CA VAL A 5 4.57 1.32 25.88
C VAL A 5 4.41 2.75 26.39
N LYS A 6 5.44 3.59 26.23
CA LYS A 6 5.33 5.03 26.41
C LYS A 6 4.90 5.66 25.08
N ILE A 7 3.59 5.81 24.91
CA ILE A 7 2.99 6.50 23.77
C ILE A 7 1.94 7.45 24.33
N GLU A 8 2.08 8.73 24.01
CA GLU A 8 1.05 9.72 24.25
C GLU A 8 0.06 9.64 23.10
N ILE A 9 -1.18 9.30 23.43
CA ILE A 9 -2.26 9.21 22.45
C ILE A 9 -3.00 10.53 22.49
N SER A 10 -2.96 11.28 21.40
CA SER A 10 -3.56 12.61 21.30
C SER A 10 -5.09 12.55 21.32
N GLU A 11 -5.67 11.47 20.79
CA GLU A 11 -7.13 11.32 20.68
C GLU A 11 -7.80 10.97 22.02
N SER A 12 -9.06 11.36 22.14
CA SER A 12 -9.89 11.01 23.30
C SER A 12 -10.40 9.56 23.20
N ALA A 13 -10.68 8.95 24.36
CA ALA A 13 -11.25 7.59 24.39
C ALA A 13 -12.61 7.52 23.70
N GLU A 14 -13.41 8.59 23.77
CA GLU A 14 -14.72 8.67 23.11
C GLU A 14 -14.59 8.72 21.58
N PHE A 15 -13.63 9.49 21.07
CA PHE A 15 -13.35 9.56 19.64
C PHE A 15 -12.93 8.19 19.07
N LEU A 16 -12.04 7.49 19.78
CA LEU A 16 -11.64 6.12 19.40
C LEU A 16 -12.81 5.13 19.44
N LYS A 17 -13.74 5.29 20.39
CA LYS A 17 -14.95 4.45 20.48
C LYS A 17 -15.92 4.70 19.32
N ILE A 18 -16.06 5.95 18.87
CA ILE A 18 -16.85 6.28 17.68
C ILE A 18 -16.20 5.69 16.43
N LEU A 19 -14.87 5.79 16.30
CA LEU A 19 -14.13 5.21 15.18
C LEU A 19 -14.24 3.69 15.13
N LEU A 20 -14.20 3.00 16.28
CA LEU A 20 -14.40 1.55 16.35
C LEU A 20 -15.77 1.12 15.80
N LYS A 21 -16.82 1.91 16.08
CA LYS A 21 -18.16 1.65 15.53
C LYS A 21 -18.25 1.90 14.03
N LYS A 22 -17.51 2.90 13.53
CA LYS A 22 -17.53 3.31 12.11
C LYS A 22 -16.67 2.43 11.22
N ALA A 23 -15.58 1.88 11.76
CA ALA A 23 -14.64 1.06 11.00
C ALA A 23 -15.35 -0.16 10.41
N LYS A 24 -15.11 -0.44 9.12
CA LYS A 24 -15.65 -1.61 8.42
C LYS A 24 -14.60 -2.71 8.29
N ASP A 25 -13.34 -2.32 8.08
CA ASP A 25 -12.25 -3.27 7.93
C ASP A 25 -11.85 -3.88 9.30
N PRO A 26 -11.69 -5.22 9.40
CA PRO A 26 -11.26 -5.86 10.63
C PRO A 26 -9.88 -5.41 11.13
N GLN A 27 -8.92 -5.13 10.24
CA GLN A 27 -7.59 -4.69 10.68
C GLN A 27 -7.60 -3.25 11.18
N GLU A 28 -8.37 -2.37 10.55
CA GLU A 28 -8.61 -1.01 11.06
C GLU A 28 -9.19 -1.07 12.48
N LYS A 29 -10.19 -1.93 12.73
CA LYS A 29 -10.75 -2.14 14.07
C LYS A 29 -9.67 -2.58 15.07
N GLU A 30 -8.85 -3.58 14.74
CA GLU A 30 -7.77 -4.04 15.62
C GLU A 30 -6.76 -2.92 15.96
N ARG A 31 -6.43 -2.08 14.98
CA ARG A 31 -5.51 -0.93 15.15
C ARG A 31 -6.11 0.13 16.07
N ILE A 32 -7.38 0.50 15.86
CA ILE A 32 -8.06 1.49 16.71
C ILE A 32 -8.25 0.93 18.13
N GLN A 33 -8.57 -0.37 18.25
CA GLN A 33 -8.74 -1.04 19.54
C GLN A 33 -7.45 -1.02 20.36
N THR A 34 -6.31 -1.20 19.68
CA THR A 34 -4.97 -1.08 20.29
C THR A 34 -4.78 0.30 20.93
N LEU A 35 -5.12 1.38 20.22
CA LEU A 35 -5.03 2.74 20.75
C LEU A 35 -6.01 2.96 21.90
N TYR A 36 -7.23 2.46 21.78
CA TYR A 36 -8.25 2.60 22.82
C TYR A 36 -7.77 2.02 24.15
N TRP A 37 -7.26 0.78 24.14
CA TRP A 37 -6.75 0.13 25.37
C TRP A 37 -5.54 0.80 25.99
N LEU A 38 -4.66 1.38 25.17
CA LEU A 38 -3.53 2.16 25.64
C LEU A 38 -3.99 3.49 26.26
N LYS A 39 -4.98 4.15 25.66
CA LYS A 39 -5.54 5.42 26.17
C LYS A 39 -6.29 5.21 27.49
N THR A 40 -7.08 4.15 27.60
CA THR A 40 -7.79 3.78 28.84
C THR A 40 -6.88 3.13 29.88
N LYS A 41 -5.58 2.96 29.58
CA LYS A 41 -4.59 2.28 30.43
C LYS A 41 -4.98 0.87 30.86
N THR A 42 -5.92 0.25 30.14
CA THR A 42 -6.35 -1.14 30.37
C THR A 42 -5.20 -2.12 30.10
N VAL A 43 -4.28 -1.74 29.20
CA VAL A 43 -3.10 -2.53 28.86
C VAL A 43 -1.86 -1.65 28.92
N THR A 44 -0.79 -2.18 29.51
CA THR A 44 0.48 -1.45 29.68
C THR A 44 1.60 -1.96 28.77
N THR A 45 1.42 -3.16 28.18
CA THR A 45 2.49 -3.88 27.48
C THR A 45 2.04 -4.36 26.11
N VAL A 46 2.89 -4.22 25.09
CA VAL A 46 2.61 -4.70 23.72
C VAL A 46 2.28 -6.19 23.68
N LYS A 47 2.92 -6.99 24.53
CA LYS A 47 2.70 -8.44 24.61
C LYS A 47 1.24 -8.77 24.98
N GLN A 48 0.65 -8.04 25.92
CA GLN A 48 -0.74 -8.24 26.33
C GLN A 48 -1.71 -7.89 25.20
N ILE A 49 -1.47 -6.77 24.51
CA ILE A 49 -2.26 -6.37 23.33
C ILE A 49 -2.19 -7.45 22.25
N ALA A 50 -0.98 -7.95 21.96
CA ALA A 50 -0.76 -9.00 20.97
C ALA A 50 -1.54 -10.29 21.30
N ILE A 51 -1.54 -10.70 22.57
CA ILE A 51 -2.29 -11.87 23.04
C ILE A 51 -3.81 -11.63 22.89
N MET A 52 -4.33 -10.48 23.31
CA MET A 52 -5.76 -10.18 23.21
C MET A 52 -6.27 -10.06 21.78
N LEU A 53 -5.43 -9.60 20.85
CA LEU A 53 -5.77 -9.53 19.42
C LEU A 53 -5.49 -10.83 18.65
N GLY A 54 -4.84 -11.82 19.26
CA GLY A 54 -4.36 -13.01 18.55
C GLY A 54 -3.33 -12.70 17.45
N ARG A 55 -2.55 -11.62 17.61
CA ARG A 55 -1.55 -11.16 16.64
C ARG A 55 -0.13 -11.32 17.17
N ASN A 56 0.84 -11.32 16.26
CA ASN A 56 2.25 -11.31 16.64
C ASN A 56 2.61 -9.95 17.29
N ARG A 57 3.39 -9.99 18.37
CA ARG A 57 3.94 -8.81 19.06
C ARG A 57 4.60 -7.82 18.09
N VAL A 58 5.35 -8.32 17.10
CA VAL A 58 6.07 -7.47 16.12
C VAL A 58 5.09 -6.66 15.27
N THR A 59 3.94 -7.23 14.92
CA THR A 59 2.88 -6.52 14.18
C THR A 59 2.34 -5.34 14.97
N VAL A 60 2.02 -5.57 16.25
CA VAL A 60 1.56 -4.50 17.14
C VAL A 60 2.65 -3.44 17.33
N GLN A 61 3.92 -3.82 17.48
CA GLN A 61 5.03 -2.85 17.54
C GLN A 61 5.13 -2.00 16.26
N LYS A 62 4.94 -2.61 15.08
CA LYS A 62 4.95 -1.87 13.80
C LYS A 62 3.81 -0.85 13.75
N TRP A 63 2.61 -1.21 14.19
CA TRP A 63 1.48 -0.28 14.27
C TRP A 63 1.76 0.89 15.19
N LEU A 64 2.26 0.61 16.39
CA LEU A 64 2.61 1.66 17.36
C LEU A 64 3.73 2.57 16.84
N ARG A 65 4.69 2.04 16.09
CA ARG A 65 5.72 2.84 15.42
C ARG A 65 5.12 3.76 14.34
N LYS A 66 4.20 3.24 13.51
CA LYS A 66 3.49 4.05 12.50
C LYS A 66 2.69 5.18 13.13
N TYR A 67 1.97 4.88 14.20
CA TYR A 67 1.22 5.88 14.94
C TYR A 67 2.15 6.96 15.53
N ARG A 68 3.33 6.59 16.03
CA ARG A 68 4.29 7.58 16.53
C ARG A 68 4.83 8.51 15.42
N THR A 69 4.96 8.03 14.19
CA THR A 69 5.51 8.84 13.09
C THR A 69 4.48 9.76 12.45
N GLY A 70 3.19 9.43 12.50
CA GLY A 70 2.17 10.17 11.75
C GLY A 70 0.75 10.07 12.29
N GLY A 71 0.59 9.73 13.57
CA GLY A 71 -0.69 9.70 14.24
C GLY A 71 -1.67 8.67 13.67
N LEU A 72 -2.96 8.98 13.82
CA LEU A 72 -4.05 8.10 13.44
C LEU A 72 -4.13 7.90 11.92
N ASP A 73 -3.88 8.95 11.12
CA ASP A 73 -3.98 8.88 9.67
C ASP A 73 -3.01 7.84 9.10
N HIS A 74 -1.74 7.88 9.51
CA HIS A 74 -0.73 6.90 9.09
C HIS A 74 -0.96 5.48 9.66
N LEU A 75 -1.68 5.36 10.77
CA LEU A 75 -2.06 4.06 11.31
C LEU A 75 -3.18 3.42 10.49
N LEU A 76 -4.15 4.23 10.07
CA LEU A 76 -5.32 3.82 9.29
C LEU A 76 -5.08 3.87 7.79
N GLU A 77 -3.93 4.36 7.35
CA GLU A 77 -3.53 4.32 5.95
C GLU A 77 -3.81 2.92 5.38
N PRO A 78 -4.62 2.84 4.30
CA PRO A 78 -4.85 1.59 3.62
C PRO A 78 -3.48 1.07 3.22
N LYS A 79 -3.33 -0.26 3.26
CA LYS A 79 -2.09 -0.87 2.78
C LYS A 79 -1.96 -0.44 1.32
N THR A 80 -1.11 0.56 1.07
CA THR A 80 -0.62 0.84 -0.27
C THR A 80 0.02 -0.48 -0.63
N ASN A 81 -0.64 -1.21 -1.52
CA ASN A 81 0.02 -2.28 -2.23
C ASN A 81 1.21 -1.56 -2.85
N LEU A 82 2.38 -1.68 -2.21
CA LEU A 82 3.66 -1.40 -2.84
C LEU A 82 3.63 -2.31 -4.03
N GLY A 83 3.14 -1.75 -5.14
CA GLY A 83 2.81 -2.51 -6.33
C GLY A 83 4.02 -3.35 -6.65
N GLY A 84 3.77 -4.57 -7.12
CA GLY A 84 4.85 -5.36 -7.70
C GLY A 84 5.65 -4.50 -8.69
N ARG A 85 6.87 -4.97 -8.99
CA ARG A 85 7.87 -4.30 -9.83
C ARG A 85 7.24 -3.24 -10.77
N PRO A 86 7.63 -1.96 -10.65
CA PRO A 86 7.04 -0.89 -11.45
C PRO A 86 7.05 -1.31 -12.93
N ARG A 87 5.94 -1.05 -13.63
CA ARG A 87 5.79 -1.46 -15.03
C ARG A 87 6.95 -0.87 -15.83
N SER A 88 7.60 -1.69 -16.64
CA SER A 88 8.70 -1.26 -17.52
C SER A 88 8.26 -0.19 -18.53
N ILE A 89 6.96 -0.11 -18.83
CA ILE A 89 6.38 0.88 -19.74
C ILE A 89 5.35 1.71 -18.94
N PRO A 90 5.53 3.04 -18.84
CA PRO A 90 4.55 3.97 -18.27
C PRO A 90 3.19 3.87 -18.96
N GLY A 91 2.10 4.04 -18.20
CA GLY A 91 0.73 3.95 -18.74
C GLY A 91 0.45 4.91 -19.91
N SER A 92 0.97 6.13 -19.85
CA SER A 92 0.84 7.15 -20.90
C SER A 92 1.44 6.73 -22.24
N ILE A 93 2.49 5.91 -22.23
CA ILE A 93 3.15 5.40 -23.44
C ILE A 93 2.38 4.22 -24.02
N ILE A 94 1.71 3.45 -23.17
CA ILE A 94 0.80 2.38 -23.60
C ILE A 94 -0.40 2.96 -24.35
N GLU A 95 -0.96 4.07 -23.88
CA GLU A 95 -2.07 4.77 -24.54
C GLU A 95 -1.66 5.27 -25.93
N LYS A 96 -0.52 5.95 -26.04
CA LYS A 96 0.03 6.37 -27.34
C LYS A 96 0.30 5.20 -28.28
N LEU A 97 0.83 4.09 -27.75
CA LEU A 97 1.05 2.88 -28.55
C LEU A 97 -0.27 2.29 -29.08
N LYS A 98 -1.34 2.33 -28.29
CA LYS A 98 -2.67 1.89 -28.73
C LYS A 98 -3.21 2.77 -29.85
N GLU A 99 -3.08 4.09 -29.73
CA GLU A 99 -3.49 5.04 -30.77
C GLU A 99 -2.74 4.82 -32.09
N GLU A 100 -1.43 4.55 -32.04
CA GLU A 100 -0.63 4.25 -33.23
C GLU A 100 -0.96 2.88 -33.85
N LEU A 101 -1.36 1.89 -33.04
CA LEU A 101 -1.80 0.57 -33.53
C LEU A 101 -3.18 0.59 -34.19
N GLU A 102 -4.04 1.55 -33.87
CA GLU A 102 -5.35 1.72 -34.53
C GLU A 102 -5.26 2.38 -35.91
N LYS A 103 -4.11 2.99 -36.26
CA LYS A 103 -3.91 3.60 -37.57
C LYS A 103 -3.64 2.53 -38.65
N PRO A 104 -4.13 2.73 -39.88
CA PRO A 104 -3.94 1.77 -40.98
C PRO A 104 -2.47 1.62 -41.43
N GLU A 105 -1.61 2.60 -41.11
CA GLU A 105 -0.16 2.58 -41.33
C GLU A 105 0.63 2.07 -40.10
N GLY A 106 -0.03 1.35 -39.19
CA GLY A 106 0.55 0.91 -37.91
C GLY A 106 1.81 0.06 -38.02
N PHE A 107 2.32 -0.39 -36.87
CA PHE A 107 3.55 -1.18 -36.82
C PHE A 107 3.40 -2.54 -37.52
N HIS A 108 4.33 -2.86 -38.42
CA HIS A 108 4.35 -4.11 -39.19
C HIS A 108 4.96 -5.26 -38.38
N SER A 109 5.71 -4.94 -37.33
CA SER A 109 6.29 -5.94 -36.42
C SER A 109 6.43 -5.46 -34.98
N TYR A 110 6.49 -6.40 -34.04
CA TYR A 110 6.81 -6.11 -32.64
C TYR A 110 8.22 -5.53 -32.45
N GLY A 111 9.13 -5.77 -33.41
CA GLY A 111 10.47 -5.18 -33.41
C GLY A 111 10.46 -3.68 -33.70
N GLU A 112 9.58 -3.22 -34.59
CA GLU A 112 9.39 -1.78 -34.87
C GLU A 112 8.85 -1.05 -33.65
N ILE A 113 7.92 -1.67 -32.91
CA ILE A 113 7.42 -1.11 -31.65
C ILE A 113 8.55 -0.96 -30.62
N GLN A 114 9.44 -1.95 -30.54
CA GLN A 114 10.60 -1.88 -29.64
C GLN A 114 11.57 -0.76 -30.04
N GLN A 115 11.83 -0.59 -31.34
CA GLN A 115 12.68 0.48 -31.86
C GLN A 115 12.04 1.87 -31.66
N TRP A 116 10.73 1.99 -31.86
CA TRP A 116 9.98 3.22 -31.61
C TRP A 116 9.99 3.61 -30.13
N LEU A 117 9.79 2.66 -29.22
CA LEU A 117 9.91 2.89 -27.78
C LEU A 117 11.31 3.33 -27.36
N ALA A 118 12.35 2.76 -27.97
CA ALA A 118 13.73 3.16 -27.73
C ALA A 118 14.05 4.55 -28.31
N THR A 119 13.55 4.87 -29.51
CA THR A 119 13.93 6.11 -30.23
C THR A 119 13.13 7.32 -29.74
N CYS A 120 11.83 7.16 -29.50
CA CYS A 120 10.94 8.27 -29.12
C CYS A 120 10.87 8.49 -27.61
N PHE A 121 11.12 7.46 -26.79
CA PHE A 121 10.94 7.52 -25.33
C PHE A 121 12.16 7.07 -24.52
N ASP A 122 13.26 6.64 -25.16
CA ASP A 122 14.46 6.08 -24.51
C ASP A 122 14.14 4.89 -23.58
N ILE A 123 13.09 4.12 -23.92
CA ILE A 123 12.65 2.96 -23.15
C ILE A 123 13.12 1.69 -23.82
N ASN A 124 14.18 1.10 -23.26
CA ASN A 124 14.66 -0.20 -23.69
C ASN A 124 13.86 -1.32 -23.00
N VAL A 125 12.92 -1.91 -23.74
CA VAL A 125 12.08 -3.01 -23.27
C VAL A 125 12.38 -4.31 -24.01
N PRO A 126 12.37 -5.46 -23.32
CA PRO A 126 12.51 -6.75 -23.98
C PRO A 126 11.35 -7.01 -24.95
N TYR A 127 11.64 -7.69 -26.06
CA TYR A 127 10.64 -8.16 -27.03
C TYR A 127 9.44 -8.87 -26.37
N ARG A 128 9.70 -9.71 -25.35
CA ARG A 128 8.66 -10.41 -24.58
C ARG A 128 7.66 -9.46 -23.92
N THR A 129 8.13 -8.30 -23.45
CA THR A 129 7.29 -7.27 -22.82
C THR A 129 6.41 -6.58 -23.86
N VAL A 130 6.95 -6.30 -25.05
CA VAL A 130 6.19 -5.73 -26.18
C VAL A 130 5.13 -6.73 -26.68
N HIS A 131 5.53 -7.99 -26.91
CA HIS A 131 4.62 -9.05 -27.34
C HIS A 131 3.49 -9.29 -26.34
N GLY A 132 3.82 -9.38 -25.05
CA GLY A 132 2.82 -9.53 -23.99
C GLY A 132 1.85 -8.35 -23.89
N LEU A 133 2.34 -7.14 -24.19
CA LEU A 133 1.55 -5.92 -24.11
C LEU A 133 0.59 -5.74 -25.29
N VAL A 134 0.99 -6.15 -26.50
CA VAL A 134 0.16 -6.00 -27.71
C VAL A 134 -0.80 -7.19 -27.90
N ARG A 135 -0.42 -8.40 -27.48
CA ARG A 135 -1.23 -9.62 -27.75
C ARG A 135 -2.29 -9.93 -26.69
N TYR A 136 -2.09 -9.55 -25.44
CA TYR A 136 -2.92 -10.00 -24.30
C TYR A 136 -3.64 -8.85 -23.56
N LYS A 137 -3.75 -7.65 -24.16
CA LYS A 137 -4.26 -6.41 -23.54
C LYS A 137 -5.03 -5.53 -24.50
#